data_AF-E4YHR2-F1
#
_entry.id   AF-E4YHR2-F1
#
_cell.length_a   1.000
_cell.length_b   1.000
_cell.length_c   1.000
_cell.angle_alpha   90.00
_cell.angle_beta   90.00
_cell.angle_gamma   90.00
#
_symmetry.space_group_name_H-M   'P 1'
#
loop_
_entity.id
_entity.type
_entity.pdbx_description
1 polymer ?
#
loop_
_entity_poly.entity_id
_entity_poly.type
_entity_poly.pdbx_seq_one_letter_code
_entity_poly.pdbx_strand_id
1 'polypeptide(L)'
;MLTEFLWLTALTLNEDEREALRGEINEWVKCFLPKLERESTRTDKCRLVASVERHEFGDDVSRHHVTDWRFFKFVGKKSLLFDEKKKMLKEFKATTVQKKILRRNPSLLDVFIGRSEIKEENGEWKLDNQLKGKLISEGGEALVFSEKFGGHEMAVRVQIFDPILFTKKLGADQITLKTHLISDFETAIDYKLFNDEKNNEDFVVPIHENVIRHYVNVELYDSGDVNEEDCLGWITIMEKCEGDLREELKRDTLDLEERKKIARGIQSGIKYLFKVGIEHKDRKLANYLLIGDVVRICDFGLVRENSGRKSYRNLGYTRKGKKYRFESALFAGTPGFAGQWQLGGEGDNNNNDILYLFCDWNTSWSLIYRPINENQRTEIDKIVKNCGVRNLKDENYAKDYDHMIDNITKIISLPNASDSICLDSNLTKSYQMSNFKQKMTKCVNAEFRNLTKNTLDQKSSNLCVPISVTTLLRYAMKNDVNFDDKNKNYTFEKILMTLTMIVYPRSLAGLNLNPKKEEKDYQKNDIETMLERICKKTYLKDSGWEIVRKQGFGAGLRFSECEFKKGICLSKI
;
A
#
# COMPACT_ATOMS: atom_id res chain seq x y z
N MET A 1 -8.69 2.84 -38.61
CA MET A 1 -8.07 1.98 -37.59
C MET A 1 -6.64 1.80 -38.02
N LEU A 2 -5.69 2.30 -37.23
CA LEU A 2 -4.26 2.17 -37.52
C LEU A 2 -3.86 0.70 -37.34
N THR A 3 -3.18 0.14 -38.35
CA THR A 3 -2.78 -1.26 -38.45
C THR A 3 -1.79 -1.67 -37.35
N GLU A 4 -1.06 -0.71 -36.82
CA GLU A 4 0.06 -0.86 -35.89
C GLU A 4 -0.43 -1.23 -34.49
N PHE A 5 -1.65 -0.84 -34.09
CA PHE A 5 -2.24 -1.27 -32.81
C PHE A 5 -2.58 -2.76 -32.76
N LEU A 6 -2.56 -3.48 -33.90
CA LEU A 6 -2.64 -4.94 -33.91
C LEU A 6 -1.41 -5.58 -33.24
N TRP A 7 -0.28 -4.86 -33.18
CA TRP A 7 0.96 -5.32 -32.55
C TRP A 7 1.01 -5.07 -31.04
N LEU A 8 0.04 -4.35 -30.46
CA LEU A 8 0.06 -3.95 -29.05
C LEU A 8 0.25 -5.13 -28.09
N THR A 9 -0.33 -6.28 -28.42
CA THR A 9 -0.27 -7.49 -27.59
C THR A 9 0.85 -8.45 -27.98
N ALA A 10 1.63 -8.14 -29.02
CA ALA A 10 2.72 -8.99 -29.48
C ALA A 10 3.87 -8.97 -28.47
N LEU A 11 4.36 -10.16 -28.10
CA LEU A 11 5.52 -10.29 -27.21
C LEU A 11 6.85 -10.12 -27.95
N THR A 12 6.84 -10.26 -29.28
CA THR A 12 8.02 -10.14 -30.13
C THR A 12 7.68 -9.31 -31.34
N LEU A 13 8.45 -8.24 -31.56
CA LEU A 13 8.37 -7.36 -32.71
C LEU A 13 9.80 -7.09 -33.19
N ASN A 14 9.98 -6.84 -34.49
CA ASN A 14 11.25 -6.33 -35.01
C ASN A 14 11.43 -4.84 -34.70
N GLU A 15 12.60 -4.27 -35.00
CA GLU A 15 12.93 -2.88 -34.63
C GLU A 15 12.00 -1.86 -35.30
N ASP A 16 11.72 -2.01 -36.59
CA ASP A 16 10.84 -1.11 -37.35
C ASP A 16 9.39 -1.15 -36.81
N GLU A 17 8.89 -2.35 -36.49
CA GLU A 17 7.56 -2.54 -35.88
C GLU A 17 7.46 -1.89 -34.51
N ARG A 18 8.52 -1.98 -33.68
CA ARG A 18 8.57 -1.34 -32.36
C ARG A 18 8.58 0.17 -32.48
N GLU A 19 9.39 0.73 -33.38
CA GLU A 19 9.45 2.18 -33.59
C GLU A 19 8.12 2.73 -34.11
N ALA A 20 7.48 2.03 -35.05
CA ALA A 20 6.14 2.38 -35.54
C ALA A 20 5.11 2.37 -34.40
N LEU A 21 5.05 1.30 -33.60
CA LEU A 21 4.12 1.20 -32.47
C LEU A 21 4.40 2.27 -31.40
N ARG A 22 5.67 2.56 -31.09
CA ARG A 22 6.05 3.66 -30.18
C ARG A 22 5.57 5.00 -30.71
N GLY A 23 5.71 5.25 -32.01
CA GLY A 23 5.20 6.46 -32.66
C GLY A 23 3.71 6.65 -32.44
N GLU A 24 2.92 5.62 -32.71
CA GLU A 24 1.46 5.64 -32.52
C GLU A 24 1.05 5.82 -31.06
N ILE A 25 1.74 5.15 -30.14
CA ILE A 25 1.51 5.34 -28.70
C ILE A 25 1.82 6.78 -28.29
N ASN A 26 2.93 7.35 -28.75
CA ASN A 26 3.32 8.71 -28.41
C ASN A 26 2.31 9.73 -28.94
N GLU A 27 1.82 9.57 -30.17
CA GLU A 27 0.78 10.42 -30.73
C GLU A 27 -0.55 10.28 -29.99
N TRP A 28 -0.93 9.05 -29.63
CA TRP A 28 -2.11 8.82 -28.78
C TRP A 28 -1.97 9.50 -27.41
N VAL A 29 -0.82 9.35 -26.74
CA VAL A 29 -0.56 9.99 -25.44
C VAL A 29 -0.64 11.51 -25.57
N LYS A 30 -0.04 12.12 -26.60
CA LYS A 30 -0.14 13.57 -26.85
C LYS A 30 -1.58 14.04 -26.99
N CYS A 31 -2.46 13.23 -27.58
CA CYS A 31 -3.90 13.53 -27.68
C CYS A 31 -4.66 13.26 -26.37
N PHE A 32 -4.16 12.35 -25.53
CA PHE A 32 -4.78 11.93 -24.29
C PHE A 32 -4.47 12.86 -23.11
N LEU A 33 -3.21 13.27 -22.93
CA LEU A 33 -2.78 14.13 -21.80
C LEU A 33 -3.59 15.43 -21.66
N PRO A 34 -3.94 16.17 -22.73
CA PRO A 34 -4.72 17.41 -22.61
C PRO A 34 -6.13 17.22 -22.04
N LYS A 35 -6.65 15.99 -22.04
CA LYS A 35 -7.97 15.65 -21.45
C LYS A 35 -7.91 15.47 -19.94
N LEU A 36 -6.70 15.32 -19.39
CA LEU A 36 -6.47 15.19 -17.97
C LEU A 36 -6.26 16.58 -17.37
N GLU A 37 -7.15 16.98 -16.47
CA GLU A 37 -6.98 18.18 -15.65
C GLU A 37 -7.22 17.82 -14.19
N ARG A 38 -6.41 18.40 -13.30
CA ARG A 38 -6.66 18.33 -11.86
C ARG A 38 -6.23 19.57 -11.10
N GLU A 39 -6.72 19.66 -9.88
CA GLU A 39 -6.19 20.58 -8.87
C GLU A 39 -5.13 19.88 -8.02
N SER A 40 -4.29 20.69 -7.36
CA SER A 40 -3.34 20.20 -6.35
C SER A 40 -3.20 21.20 -5.20
N THR A 41 -3.22 20.67 -3.98
CA THR A 41 -2.97 21.42 -2.74
C THR A 41 -1.51 21.35 -2.27
N ARG A 42 -0.67 20.56 -2.94
CA ARG A 42 0.74 20.36 -2.55
C ARG A 42 1.56 21.62 -2.83
N THR A 43 2.23 22.11 -1.79
CA THR A 43 3.16 23.24 -1.90
C THR A 43 4.52 22.80 -2.44
N ASP A 44 5.35 23.75 -2.82
CA ASP A 44 6.75 23.51 -3.24
C ASP A 44 7.54 22.69 -2.23
N LYS A 45 7.35 22.96 -0.94
CA LYS A 45 7.95 22.16 0.15
C LYS A 45 7.48 20.70 0.11
N CYS A 46 6.18 20.47 -0.10
CA CYS A 46 5.64 19.10 -0.19
C CYS A 46 6.23 18.35 -1.39
N ARG A 47 6.42 19.06 -2.50
CA ARG A 47 6.94 18.48 -3.74
C ARG A 47 8.43 18.17 -3.67
N LEU A 48 9.21 18.99 -2.97
CA LEU A 48 10.59 18.64 -2.63
C LEU A 48 10.66 17.35 -1.80
N VAL A 49 9.83 17.21 -0.77
CA VAL A 49 9.79 15.98 0.04
C VAL A 49 9.45 14.77 -0.85
N ALA A 50 8.44 14.87 -1.71
CA ALA A 50 8.04 13.80 -2.62
C ALA A 50 9.13 13.45 -3.64
N SER A 51 9.87 14.44 -4.14
CA SER A 51 11.01 14.22 -5.05
C SER A 51 12.17 13.52 -4.35
N VAL A 52 12.49 13.87 -3.09
CA VAL A 52 13.52 13.18 -2.30
C VAL A 52 13.12 11.72 -2.01
N GLU A 53 11.83 11.44 -1.79
CA GLU A 53 11.31 10.07 -1.63
C GLU A 53 11.51 9.16 -2.85
N ARG A 54 11.52 9.75 -4.06
CA ARG A 54 11.73 9.03 -5.32
C ARG A 54 13.21 8.93 -5.71
N HIS A 55 14.11 9.50 -4.93
CA HIS A 55 15.52 9.54 -5.27
C HIS A 55 16.19 8.15 -5.07
N GLU A 56 17.14 7.82 -5.94
CA GLU A 56 17.79 6.50 -5.95
C GLU A 56 19.04 6.42 -5.07
N PHE A 57 19.63 7.56 -4.69
CA PHE A 57 20.78 7.68 -3.77
C PHE A 57 22.04 6.86 -4.16
N GLY A 58 22.09 6.26 -5.36
CA GLY A 58 23.21 5.45 -5.87
C GLY A 58 23.31 4.04 -5.26
N ASP A 59 24.37 3.31 -5.62
CA ASP A 59 24.58 1.91 -5.22
C ASP A 59 25.13 1.75 -3.80
N ASP A 60 25.94 2.72 -3.35
CA ASP A 60 26.61 2.72 -2.05
C ASP A 60 25.71 3.23 -0.92
N VAL A 61 24.59 2.55 -0.66
CA VAL A 61 23.63 2.98 0.37
C VAL A 61 23.31 1.83 1.30
N SER A 62 23.91 1.89 2.49
CA SER A 62 23.46 1.07 3.63
C SER A 62 21.95 1.28 3.86
N ARG A 63 21.23 0.20 4.21
CA ARG A 63 19.78 0.21 4.54
C ARG A 63 19.39 1.40 5.42
N HIS A 64 20.28 1.76 6.36
CA HIS A 64 20.13 2.85 7.32
C HIS A 64 19.81 4.20 6.68
N HIS A 65 20.47 4.59 5.59
CA HIS A 65 20.22 5.92 5.02
C HIS A 65 18.81 6.08 4.45
N VAL A 66 18.23 4.99 3.91
CA VAL A 66 16.91 5.00 3.27
C VAL A 66 15.79 4.86 4.31
N THR A 67 16.02 4.07 5.36
CA THR A 67 15.04 3.85 6.44
C THR A 67 15.02 4.98 7.45
N ASP A 68 16.17 5.58 7.75
CA ASP A 68 16.36 6.39 8.95
C ASP A 68 16.31 7.90 8.66
N TRP A 69 16.40 8.32 7.40
CA TRP A 69 16.32 9.75 7.08
C TRP A 69 14.97 10.34 7.51
N ARG A 70 15.04 11.48 8.18
CA ARG A 70 13.88 12.25 8.67
C ARG A 70 13.91 13.69 8.21
N PHE A 71 15.07 14.21 7.86
CA PHE A 71 15.21 15.57 7.34
C PHE A 71 16.14 15.59 6.12
N PHE A 72 15.99 16.62 5.32
CA PHE A 72 16.94 16.97 4.27
C PHE A 72 17.16 18.48 4.22
N LYS A 73 18.26 18.88 3.58
CA LYS A 73 18.66 20.28 3.41
C LYS A 73 19.41 20.46 2.09
N PHE A 74 19.20 21.59 1.43
CA PHE A 74 19.98 21.99 0.25
C PHE A 74 20.86 23.20 0.61
N VAL A 75 22.19 23.04 0.52
CA VAL A 75 23.18 24.05 0.90
C VAL A 75 24.13 24.30 -0.25
N GLY A 76 24.03 25.47 -0.88
CA GLY A 76 24.80 25.80 -2.08
C GLY A 76 24.53 24.77 -3.19
N LYS A 77 25.57 24.01 -3.58
CA LYS A 77 25.47 22.93 -4.58
C LYS A 77 25.23 21.54 -3.98
N LYS A 78 25.19 21.43 -2.64
CA LYS A 78 25.09 20.16 -1.92
C LYS A 78 23.65 19.89 -1.49
N SER A 79 23.26 18.62 -1.52
CA SER A 79 21.99 18.15 -0.95
C SER A 79 22.29 17.10 0.10
N LEU A 80 21.72 17.25 1.29
CA LEU A 80 22.12 16.50 2.48
C LEU A 80 20.90 15.83 3.11
N LEU A 81 21.03 14.56 3.48
CA LEU A 81 20.07 13.80 4.28
C LEU A 81 20.51 13.73 5.74
N PHE A 82 19.55 13.69 6.66
CA PHE A 82 19.79 13.60 8.10
C PHE A 82 18.81 12.66 8.80
N ASP A 83 19.26 12.06 9.91
CA ASP A 83 18.44 11.23 10.79
C ASP A 83 17.53 12.05 11.73
N GLU A 84 16.82 11.40 12.64
CA GLU A 84 15.96 12.09 13.63
C GLU A 84 16.72 13.06 14.54
N LYS A 85 18.02 12.82 14.79
CA LYS A 85 18.90 13.64 15.65
C LYS A 85 19.60 14.72 14.84
N LYS A 86 19.25 14.89 13.57
CA LYS A 86 19.89 15.78 12.61
C LYS A 86 21.38 15.48 12.39
N LYS A 87 21.80 14.23 12.60
CA LYS A 87 23.13 13.76 12.18
C LYS A 87 23.09 13.51 10.67
N MET A 88 24.10 14.00 9.96
CA MET A 88 24.19 13.83 8.51
C MET A 88 24.33 12.34 8.17
N LEU A 89 23.49 11.87 7.26
CA LEU A 89 23.47 10.50 6.76
C LEU A 89 24.20 10.37 5.44
N LYS A 90 23.88 11.23 4.46
CA LYS A 90 24.41 11.13 3.09
C LYS A 90 24.29 12.45 2.33
N GLU A 91 25.25 12.71 1.45
CA GLU A 91 25.16 13.76 0.41
C GLU A 91 24.62 13.14 -0.90
N PHE A 92 23.76 13.87 -1.61
CA PHE A 92 23.19 13.43 -2.89
C PHE A 92 23.09 14.59 -3.90
N LYS A 93 23.03 14.23 -5.19
CA LYS A 93 22.91 15.19 -6.29
C LYS A 93 21.46 15.64 -6.43
N ALA A 94 21.22 16.95 -6.33
CA ALA A 94 19.89 17.49 -6.56
C ALA A 94 19.45 17.26 -8.01
N THR A 95 18.24 16.76 -8.21
CA THR A 95 17.65 16.57 -9.54
C THR A 95 17.30 17.91 -10.18
N THR A 96 17.07 17.91 -11.50
CA THR A 96 16.61 19.12 -12.20
C THR A 96 15.30 19.66 -11.64
N VAL A 97 14.35 18.78 -11.31
CA VAL A 97 13.07 19.14 -10.67
C VAL A 97 13.30 19.84 -9.32
N GLN A 98 14.17 19.28 -8.47
CA GLN A 98 14.49 19.89 -7.16
C GLN A 98 15.11 21.27 -7.32
N LYS A 99 16.06 21.43 -8.24
CA LYS A 99 16.67 22.73 -8.55
C LYS A 99 15.64 23.74 -9.05
N LYS A 100 14.71 23.34 -9.91
CA LYS A 100 13.62 24.19 -10.42
C LYS A 100 12.72 24.68 -9.28
N ILE A 101 12.36 23.78 -8.35
CA ILE A 101 11.55 24.16 -7.18
C ILE A 101 12.32 25.13 -6.27
N LEU A 102 13.60 24.87 -5.97
CA LEU A 102 14.42 25.74 -5.12
C LEU A 102 14.65 27.13 -5.74
N ARG A 103 14.80 27.23 -7.07
CA ARG A 103 14.88 28.52 -7.78
C ARG A 103 13.58 29.30 -7.66
N ARG A 104 12.44 28.64 -7.78
CA ARG A 104 11.12 29.28 -7.64
C ARG A 104 10.82 29.69 -6.20
N ASN A 105 11.31 28.93 -5.23
CA ASN A 105 11.14 29.23 -3.81
C ASN A 105 12.46 29.16 -3.03
N PRO A 106 13.28 30.22 -3.09
CA PRO A 106 14.58 30.28 -2.42
C PRO A 106 14.51 30.17 -0.89
N SER A 107 13.35 30.41 -0.26
CA SER A 107 13.16 30.25 1.19
C SER A 107 13.33 28.80 1.67
N LEU A 108 13.33 27.84 0.74
CA LEU A 108 13.57 26.42 1.00
C LEU A 108 15.06 26.03 0.92
N LEU A 109 15.94 26.97 0.58
CA LEU A 109 17.39 26.78 0.65
C LEU A 109 17.89 26.97 2.08
N ASP A 110 18.92 26.22 2.43
CA ASP A 110 19.60 26.29 3.73
C ASP A 110 18.69 26.11 4.97
N VAL A 111 17.55 25.44 4.81
CA VAL A 111 16.62 25.10 5.90
C VAL A 111 16.44 23.59 6.03
N PHE A 112 16.27 23.10 7.26
CA PHE A 112 15.87 21.71 7.49
C PHE A 112 14.42 21.52 7.09
N ILE A 113 14.18 20.60 6.15
CA ILE A 113 12.83 20.19 5.76
C ILE A 113 12.63 18.74 6.23
N GLY A 114 11.62 18.54 7.06
CA GLY A 114 11.22 17.23 7.57
C GLY A 114 10.46 16.42 6.53
N ARG A 115 10.76 15.12 6.48
CA ARG A 115 10.01 14.11 5.71
C ARG A 115 8.52 14.12 6.01
N SER A 116 8.13 14.45 7.25
CA SER A 116 6.74 14.52 7.69
C SER A 116 6.03 15.83 7.37
N GLU A 117 6.71 16.82 6.78
CA GLU A 117 6.14 18.15 6.48
C GLU A 117 5.40 18.21 5.14
N ILE A 118 5.51 17.17 4.32
CA ILE A 118 4.64 16.92 3.17
C ILE A 118 3.17 16.97 3.63
N LYS A 119 2.25 17.67 2.94
CA LYS A 119 0.84 17.89 3.37
C LYS A 119 -0.17 17.23 2.44
N GLU A 120 -1.17 16.55 2.96
CA GLU A 120 -2.14 15.73 2.20
C GLU A 120 -2.60 16.41 0.91
N GLU A 121 -2.66 15.60 -0.15
CA GLU A 121 -3.20 16.04 -1.43
C GLU A 121 -4.72 15.91 -1.38
N ASN A 122 -5.41 17.03 -1.59
CA ASN A 122 -6.88 17.08 -1.63
C ASN A 122 -7.41 17.63 -2.96
N GLY A 123 -6.53 17.83 -3.94
CA GLY A 123 -6.92 18.30 -5.26
C GLY A 123 -7.64 17.21 -6.04
N GLU A 124 -8.76 17.60 -6.65
CA GLU A 124 -9.68 16.71 -7.35
C GLU A 124 -9.38 16.67 -8.85
N TRP A 125 -9.77 15.58 -9.51
CA TRP A 125 -9.73 15.45 -10.96
C TRP A 125 -10.93 16.14 -11.61
N LYS A 126 -10.68 16.83 -12.71
CA LYS A 126 -11.70 17.49 -13.55
C LYS A 126 -11.90 16.69 -14.82
N LEU A 127 -12.51 15.52 -14.67
CA LEU A 127 -12.81 14.65 -15.81
C LEU A 127 -14.07 15.12 -16.53
N ASP A 128 -13.99 15.20 -17.87
CA ASP A 128 -15.14 15.43 -18.73
C ASP A 128 -16.07 14.20 -18.77
N ASN A 129 -17.23 14.33 -19.42
CA ASN A 129 -18.20 13.25 -19.52
C ASN A 129 -17.67 12.05 -20.33
N GLN A 130 -16.77 12.29 -21.28
CA GLN A 130 -16.20 11.23 -22.12
C GLN A 130 -15.28 10.33 -21.30
N LEU A 131 -14.36 10.90 -20.52
CA LEU A 131 -13.45 10.17 -19.65
C LEU A 131 -14.20 9.52 -18.48
N LYS A 132 -15.20 10.20 -17.90
CA LYS A 132 -16.06 9.60 -16.87
C LYS A 132 -16.76 8.34 -17.34
N GLY A 133 -17.27 8.34 -18.58
CA GLY A 133 -17.91 7.16 -19.18
C GLY A 133 -16.97 5.97 -19.39
N LYS A 134 -15.65 6.19 -19.38
CA LYS A 134 -14.62 5.16 -19.53
C LYS A 134 -13.91 4.81 -18.23
N LEU A 135 -14.20 5.50 -17.13
CA LEU A 135 -13.52 5.32 -15.86
C LEU A 135 -13.86 3.94 -15.27
N ILE A 136 -12.84 3.11 -15.06
CA ILE A 136 -12.95 1.82 -14.38
C ILE A 136 -12.77 2.01 -12.88
N SER A 137 -11.77 2.81 -12.48
CA SER A 137 -11.45 3.02 -11.08
C SER A 137 -10.75 4.35 -10.85
N GLU A 138 -11.05 4.97 -9.71
CA GLU A 138 -10.38 6.17 -9.21
C GLU A 138 -9.81 5.91 -7.80
N GLY A 139 -8.49 6.05 -7.68
CA GLY A 139 -7.76 5.99 -6.43
C GLY A 139 -6.97 7.27 -6.16
N GLY A 140 -6.45 7.42 -4.94
CA GLY A 140 -5.78 8.66 -4.52
C GLY A 140 -4.52 9.05 -5.31
N GLU A 141 -3.88 8.11 -6.00
CA GLU A 141 -2.70 8.35 -6.85
C GLU A 141 -2.86 7.82 -8.29
N ALA A 142 -4.01 7.24 -8.65
CA ALA A 142 -4.17 6.65 -9.97
C ALA A 142 -5.61 6.68 -10.47
N LEU A 143 -5.76 6.89 -11.78
CA LEU A 143 -7.00 6.68 -12.53
C LEU A 143 -6.82 5.48 -13.45
N VAL A 144 -7.87 4.70 -13.64
CA VAL A 144 -7.89 3.57 -14.59
C VAL A 144 -9.04 3.75 -15.55
N PHE A 145 -8.77 3.75 -16.85
CA PHE A 145 -9.75 3.91 -17.92
C PHE A 145 -9.82 2.67 -18.80
N SER A 146 -10.99 2.42 -19.39
CA SER A 146 -11.18 1.48 -20.50
C SER A 146 -10.95 2.21 -21.82
N GLU A 147 -9.91 1.84 -22.56
CA GLU A 147 -9.58 2.46 -23.85
C GLU A 147 -9.44 1.42 -24.94
N LYS A 148 -9.82 1.81 -26.17
CA LYS A 148 -9.80 0.93 -27.33
C LYS A 148 -8.62 1.28 -28.23
N PHE A 149 -7.75 0.30 -28.46
CA PHE A 149 -6.61 0.40 -29.36
C PHE A 149 -6.81 -0.60 -30.50
N GLY A 150 -7.22 -0.10 -31.67
CA GLY A 150 -7.63 -0.96 -32.78
C GLY A 150 -8.80 -1.88 -32.39
N GLY A 151 -8.59 -3.19 -32.46
CA GLY A 151 -9.56 -4.21 -32.03
C GLY A 151 -9.54 -4.54 -30.54
N HIS A 152 -8.54 -4.07 -29.79
CA HIS A 152 -8.32 -4.46 -28.41
C HIS A 152 -8.89 -3.44 -27.42
N GLU A 153 -9.62 -3.91 -26.42
CA GLU A 153 -10.03 -3.09 -25.28
C GLU A 153 -9.05 -3.31 -24.12
N MET A 154 -8.45 -2.24 -23.62
CA MET A 154 -7.31 -2.25 -22.70
C MET A 154 -7.61 -1.39 -21.48
N ALA A 155 -6.98 -1.72 -20.35
CA ALA A 155 -6.97 -0.85 -19.19
C ALA A 155 -5.80 0.14 -19.30
N VAL A 156 -6.09 1.43 -19.18
CA VAL A 156 -5.09 2.50 -19.16
C VAL A 156 -5.03 3.07 -17.75
N ARG A 157 -3.92 2.83 -17.06
CA ARG A 157 -3.65 3.35 -15.72
C ARG A 157 -2.80 4.60 -15.80
N VAL A 158 -3.35 5.74 -15.40
CA VAL A 158 -2.62 6.99 -15.18
C VAL A 158 -2.22 7.04 -13.72
N GLN A 159 -0.92 7.00 -13.42
CA GLN A 159 -0.41 7.04 -12.06
C GLN A 159 0.51 8.23 -11.85
N ILE A 160 0.25 9.01 -10.80
CA ILE A 160 0.88 10.31 -10.57
C ILE A 160 1.71 10.29 -9.30
N PHE A 161 3.00 10.60 -9.41
CA PHE A 161 3.91 10.65 -8.26
C PHE A 161 4.17 12.08 -7.77
N ASP A 162 4.08 13.07 -8.65
CA ASP A 162 3.99 14.49 -8.30
C ASP A 162 2.64 15.05 -8.78
N PRO A 163 1.74 15.46 -7.86
CA PRO A 163 0.45 16.05 -8.18
C PRO A 163 0.49 17.34 -9.02
N ILE A 164 1.66 17.91 -9.30
CA ILE A 164 1.77 19.01 -10.27
C ILE A 164 1.34 18.59 -11.68
N LEU A 165 1.48 17.31 -12.03
CA LEU A 165 1.10 16.81 -13.34
C LEU A 165 -0.38 17.12 -13.57
N PHE A 166 -0.69 17.61 -14.78
CA PHE A 166 -2.05 17.97 -15.19
C PHE A 166 -2.67 19.14 -14.43
N THR A 167 -1.84 19.96 -13.77
CA THR A 167 -2.27 21.26 -13.24
C THR A 167 -1.91 22.37 -14.22
N LYS A 168 -2.53 23.55 -14.06
CA LYS A 168 -2.16 24.76 -14.85
C LYS A 168 -0.68 25.16 -14.74
N LYS A 169 0.07 24.63 -13.77
CA LYS A 169 1.50 24.94 -13.55
C LYS A 169 2.44 24.04 -14.36
N LEU A 170 1.97 22.87 -14.82
CA LEU A 170 2.72 21.94 -15.67
C LEU A 170 1.72 21.26 -16.59
N GLY A 171 1.44 21.94 -17.71
CA GLY A 171 0.58 21.45 -18.77
C GLY A 171 1.24 20.36 -19.61
N ALA A 172 0.46 19.73 -20.48
CA ALA A 172 0.92 18.66 -21.35
C ALA A 172 2.09 19.06 -22.27
N ASP A 173 2.21 20.33 -22.62
CA ASP A 173 3.27 20.93 -23.43
C ASP A 173 4.64 20.95 -22.73
N GLN A 174 4.66 20.82 -21.41
CA GLN A 174 5.89 20.85 -20.60
C GLN A 174 6.31 19.45 -20.15
N ILE A 175 5.70 18.40 -20.69
CA ILE A 175 5.94 17.01 -20.35
C ILE A 175 6.73 16.32 -21.48
N THR A 176 7.83 15.67 -21.13
CA THR A 176 8.56 14.76 -22.03
C THR A 176 8.17 13.32 -21.73
N LEU A 177 8.08 12.49 -22.78
CA LEU A 177 7.64 11.11 -22.72
C LEU A 177 8.81 10.15 -22.94
N LYS A 178 8.81 9.02 -22.23
CA LYS A 178 9.63 7.86 -22.56
C LYS A 178 8.77 6.61 -22.59
N THR A 179 8.68 6.00 -23.76
CA THR A 179 7.77 4.87 -24.02
C THR A 179 8.54 3.56 -24.07
N HIS A 180 8.12 2.62 -23.23
CA HIS A 180 8.65 1.26 -23.16
C HIS A 180 7.57 0.27 -23.58
N LEU A 181 7.91 -0.67 -24.45
CA LEU A 181 7.02 -1.72 -24.93
C LEU A 181 7.39 -3.05 -24.28
N ILE A 182 6.42 -3.94 -24.04
CA ILE A 182 6.72 -5.29 -23.55
C ILE A 182 7.64 -6.06 -24.50
N SER A 183 7.51 -5.83 -25.81
CA SER A 183 8.34 -6.45 -26.85
C SER A 183 9.81 -6.05 -26.79
N ASP A 184 10.16 -5.06 -25.97
CA ASP A 184 11.56 -4.68 -25.69
C ASP A 184 12.27 -5.64 -24.74
N PHE A 185 11.50 -6.52 -24.09
CA PHE A 185 11.96 -7.32 -22.98
C PHE A 185 11.60 -8.80 -23.17
N GLU A 186 12.49 -9.66 -22.70
CA GLU A 186 12.25 -11.08 -22.54
C GLU A 186 11.55 -11.38 -21.20
N THR A 187 11.19 -12.64 -20.99
CA THR A 187 10.58 -13.10 -19.74
C THR A 187 11.63 -13.24 -18.64
N ALA A 188 11.38 -12.65 -17.47
CA ALA A 188 12.19 -12.89 -16.28
C ALA A 188 11.97 -14.32 -15.76
N ILE A 189 13.06 -15.09 -15.57
CA ILE A 189 12.99 -16.51 -15.17
C ILE A 189 13.41 -16.72 -13.71
N ASP A 190 14.46 -16.03 -13.26
CA ASP A 190 15.03 -16.19 -11.92
C ASP A 190 15.84 -14.95 -11.49
N TYR A 191 16.07 -14.83 -10.20
CA TYR A 191 16.94 -13.83 -9.58
C TYR A 191 17.76 -14.48 -8.46
N LYS A 192 19.08 -14.33 -8.52
CA LYS A 192 19.99 -14.85 -7.48
C LYS A 192 20.43 -13.73 -6.54
N LEU A 193 19.81 -13.69 -5.37
CA LEU A 193 20.19 -12.81 -4.27
C LEU A 193 21.70 -12.96 -3.99
N PHE A 194 22.44 -11.85 -3.98
CA PHE A 194 23.89 -11.74 -3.73
C PHE A 194 24.87 -12.23 -4.83
N ASN A 195 24.41 -12.83 -5.93
CA ASN A 195 25.28 -13.24 -7.04
C ASN A 195 25.09 -12.42 -8.33
N ASP A 196 24.07 -11.57 -8.37
CA ASP A 196 23.81 -10.65 -9.47
C ASP A 196 24.59 -9.34 -9.30
N GLU A 197 25.93 -9.41 -9.31
CA GLU A 197 26.79 -8.21 -9.36
C GLU A 197 26.77 -7.53 -10.75
N LYS A 198 26.04 -8.06 -11.74
CA LYS A 198 26.16 -7.65 -13.16
C LYS A 198 24.90 -7.26 -13.92
N ASN A 199 23.71 -7.27 -13.32
CA ASN A 199 22.47 -7.29 -14.12
C ASN A 199 21.48 -6.13 -13.84
N ASN A 200 22.00 -4.93 -13.58
CA ASN A 200 21.14 -3.74 -13.40
C ASN A 200 20.36 -3.36 -14.69
N GLU A 201 20.71 -3.91 -15.85
CA GLU A 201 20.12 -3.60 -17.17
C GLU A 201 19.49 -4.81 -17.90
N ASP A 202 19.24 -5.95 -17.24
CA ASP A 202 18.61 -7.09 -17.91
C ASP A 202 17.32 -6.66 -18.62
N PHE A 203 17.26 -6.86 -19.94
CA PHE A 203 16.07 -6.61 -20.76
C PHE A 203 15.01 -7.69 -20.52
N VAL A 204 14.62 -7.89 -19.25
CA VAL A 204 13.63 -8.89 -18.84
C VAL A 204 12.56 -8.25 -17.98
N VAL A 205 11.33 -8.74 -18.06
CA VAL A 205 10.21 -8.28 -17.25
C VAL A 205 9.37 -9.46 -16.74
N PRO A 206 8.58 -9.28 -15.67
CA PRO A 206 7.66 -10.32 -15.22
C PRO A 206 6.63 -10.66 -16.29
N ILE A 207 6.64 -11.90 -16.79
CA ILE A 207 5.63 -12.43 -17.72
C ILE A 207 5.20 -13.81 -17.20
N HIS A 208 3.99 -13.85 -16.64
CA HIS A 208 3.41 -15.05 -16.04
C HIS A 208 1.89 -15.01 -16.15
N GLU A 209 1.24 -16.17 -16.28
CA GLU A 209 -0.21 -16.22 -16.44
C GLU A 209 -0.96 -15.59 -15.25
N ASN A 210 -0.46 -15.70 -14.02
CA ASN A 210 -1.13 -15.11 -12.85
C ASN A 210 -0.67 -13.69 -12.49
N VAL A 211 0.01 -12.99 -13.40
CA VAL A 211 0.52 -11.63 -13.19
C VAL A 211 -0.05 -10.75 -14.30
N ILE A 212 -0.61 -9.59 -13.95
CA ILE A 212 -1.17 -8.66 -14.93
C ILE A 212 -0.08 -8.26 -15.95
N ARG A 213 -0.43 -8.32 -17.23
CA ARG A 213 0.49 -7.97 -18.32
C ARG A 213 0.43 -6.47 -18.60
N HIS A 214 1.56 -5.81 -18.43
CA HIS A 214 1.78 -4.44 -18.92
C HIS A 214 2.33 -4.51 -20.34
N TYR A 215 1.58 -4.03 -21.32
CA TYR A 215 2.02 -4.01 -22.72
C TYR A 215 2.87 -2.79 -23.03
N VAL A 216 2.52 -1.66 -22.42
CA VAL A 216 3.19 -0.38 -22.63
C VAL A 216 3.27 0.34 -21.29
N ASN A 217 4.40 1.00 -21.05
CA ASN A 217 4.51 1.98 -19.99
C ASN A 217 5.17 3.25 -20.52
N VAL A 218 4.53 4.39 -20.29
CA VAL A 218 4.99 5.71 -20.72
C VAL A 218 5.36 6.50 -19.47
N GLU A 219 6.64 6.78 -19.30
CA GLU A 219 7.14 7.62 -18.21
C GLU A 219 7.00 9.11 -18.56
N LEU A 220 6.59 9.91 -17.57
CA LEU A 220 6.33 11.34 -17.70
C LEU A 220 7.37 12.15 -16.92
N TYR A 221 8.08 13.04 -17.61
CA TYR A 221 9.12 13.90 -17.05
C TYR A 221 8.82 15.38 -17.27
N ASP A 222 9.38 16.25 -16.42
CA ASP A 222 9.46 17.68 -16.72
C ASP A 222 10.36 17.86 -17.96
N SER A 223 9.95 18.70 -18.91
CA SER A 223 10.72 19.00 -20.12
C SER A 223 12.15 19.49 -19.85
N GLY A 224 12.41 20.08 -18.69
CA GLY A 224 13.77 20.45 -18.27
C GLY A 224 14.62 19.26 -17.79
N ASP A 225 14.01 18.12 -17.45
CA ASP A 225 14.69 16.93 -16.93
C ASP A 225 15.21 16.03 -18.06
N VAL A 226 16.15 16.57 -18.85
CA VAL A 226 16.78 15.89 -20.00
C VAL A 226 17.49 14.58 -19.66
N ASN A 227 17.80 14.35 -18.39
CA ASN A 227 18.50 13.15 -17.90
C ASN A 227 17.55 12.14 -17.23
N GLU A 228 16.22 12.40 -17.25
CA GLU A 228 15.20 11.50 -16.71
C GLU A 228 15.44 11.13 -15.22
N GLU A 229 15.96 12.09 -14.45
CA GLU A 229 16.39 11.90 -13.06
C GLU A 229 15.20 11.73 -12.09
N ASP A 230 14.05 12.35 -12.38
CA ASP A 230 12.87 12.36 -11.51
C ASP A 230 11.58 12.16 -12.31
N CYS A 231 11.17 10.90 -12.46
CA CYS A 231 9.90 10.55 -13.08
C CYS A 231 8.72 11.05 -12.25
N LEU A 232 7.85 11.85 -12.86
CA LEU A 232 6.74 12.51 -12.18
C LEU A 232 5.45 11.68 -12.18
N GLY A 233 5.31 10.75 -13.12
CA GLY A 233 4.16 9.85 -13.24
C GLY A 233 4.31 8.90 -14.42
N TRP A 234 3.35 7.98 -14.56
CA TRP A 234 3.30 6.98 -15.62
C TRP A 234 1.91 6.89 -16.25
N ILE A 235 1.90 6.42 -17.49
CA ILE A 235 0.70 5.87 -18.14
C ILE A 235 1.02 4.43 -18.55
N THR A 236 0.33 3.47 -17.95
CA THR A 236 0.52 2.05 -18.23
C THR A 236 -0.68 1.51 -19.00
N ILE A 237 -0.46 0.89 -20.15
CA ILE A 237 -1.47 0.17 -20.92
C ILE A 237 -1.32 -1.32 -20.61
N MET A 238 -2.36 -1.92 -20.06
CA MET A 238 -2.36 -3.30 -19.57
C MET A 238 -3.59 -4.07 -20.06
N GLU A 239 -3.56 -5.40 -19.94
CA GLU A 239 -4.74 -6.22 -20.22
C GLU A 239 -5.93 -5.76 -19.36
N LYS A 240 -7.12 -5.76 -19.94
CA LYS A 240 -8.36 -5.43 -19.23
C LYS A 240 -8.95 -6.70 -18.63
N CYS A 241 -9.27 -6.65 -17.34
CA CYS A 241 -9.95 -7.73 -16.61
C CYS A 241 -11.44 -7.41 -16.40
N GLU A 242 -12.22 -8.43 -16.03
CA GLU A 242 -13.68 -8.34 -15.86
C GLU A 242 -14.07 -7.69 -14.53
N GLY A 243 -13.29 -7.95 -13.48
CA GLY A 243 -13.53 -7.46 -12.13
C GLY A 243 -12.39 -7.84 -11.19
N ASP A 244 -12.58 -7.55 -9.90
CA ASP A 244 -11.65 -7.91 -8.83
C ASP A 244 -12.26 -8.94 -7.87
N LEU A 245 -11.40 -9.74 -7.26
CA LEU A 245 -11.78 -10.84 -6.37
C LEU A 245 -12.54 -10.37 -5.13
N ARG A 246 -12.33 -9.13 -4.67
CA ARG A 246 -13.03 -8.60 -3.50
C ARG A 246 -14.53 -8.52 -3.79
N GLU A 247 -14.89 -7.97 -4.94
CA GLU A 247 -16.28 -7.80 -5.33
C GLU A 247 -16.97 -9.14 -5.63
N GLU A 248 -16.28 -10.09 -6.27
CA GLU A 248 -16.83 -11.44 -6.49
C GLU A 248 -17.07 -12.19 -5.19
N LEU A 249 -16.11 -12.19 -4.25
CA LEU A 249 -16.30 -12.84 -2.95
C LEU A 249 -17.39 -12.18 -2.11
N LYS A 250 -17.58 -10.86 -2.25
CA LYS A 250 -18.65 -10.13 -1.57
C LYS A 250 -20.03 -10.43 -2.15
N ARG A 251 -20.13 -10.67 -3.46
CA ARG A 251 -21.37 -11.10 -4.13
C ARG A 251 -21.66 -12.59 -3.99
N ASP A 252 -20.67 -13.36 -3.51
CA ASP A 252 -20.73 -14.81 -3.34
C ASP A 252 -21.05 -15.56 -4.65
N THR A 253 -20.44 -15.10 -5.74
CA THR A 253 -20.67 -15.60 -7.12
C THR A 253 -19.83 -16.82 -7.48
N LEU A 254 -18.69 -17.00 -6.80
CA LEU A 254 -17.70 -18.04 -7.12
C LEU A 254 -17.97 -19.33 -6.33
N ASP A 255 -17.95 -20.47 -7.02
CA ASP A 255 -18.02 -21.78 -6.39
C ASP A 255 -16.68 -22.22 -5.76
N LEU A 256 -16.69 -23.37 -5.08
CA LEU A 256 -15.49 -23.83 -4.38
C LEU A 256 -14.33 -24.20 -5.32
N GLU A 257 -14.61 -24.79 -6.49
CA GLU A 257 -13.57 -25.24 -7.41
C GLU A 257 -12.94 -24.04 -8.14
N GLU A 258 -13.75 -23.04 -8.51
CA GLU A 258 -13.26 -21.75 -9.00
C GLU A 258 -12.35 -21.08 -7.95
N ARG A 259 -12.78 -21.04 -6.69
CA ARG A 259 -11.98 -20.47 -5.59
C ARG A 259 -10.67 -21.23 -5.36
N LYS A 260 -10.66 -22.56 -5.50
CA LYS A 260 -9.42 -23.37 -5.46
C LYS A 260 -8.50 -23.05 -6.63
N LYS A 261 -9.02 -22.90 -7.85
CA LYS A 261 -8.21 -22.52 -9.02
C LYS A 261 -7.59 -21.14 -8.84
N ILE A 262 -8.37 -20.16 -8.37
CA ILE A 262 -7.91 -18.82 -8.05
C ILE A 262 -6.82 -18.85 -6.96
N ALA A 263 -7.02 -19.63 -5.88
CA ALA A 263 -6.02 -19.76 -4.81
C ALA A 263 -4.67 -20.27 -5.33
N ARG A 264 -4.70 -21.34 -6.14
CA ARG A 264 -3.49 -21.88 -6.79
C ARG A 264 -2.84 -20.88 -7.73
N GLY A 265 -3.65 -20.12 -8.49
CA GLY A 265 -3.15 -19.05 -9.35
C GLY A 265 -2.46 -17.93 -8.56
N ILE A 266 -3.02 -17.49 -7.43
CA ILE A 266 -2.39 -16.50 -6.55
C ILE A 266 -1.07 -17.05 -6.00
N GLN A 267 -1.05 -18.29 -5.47
CA GLN A 267 0.18 -18.91 -4.98
C GLN A 267 1.24 -19.00 -6.08
N SER A 268 0.85 -19.43 -7.29
CA SER A 268 1.74 -19.54 -8.45
C SER A 268 2.35 -18.18 -8.83
N GLY A 269 1.51 -17.15 -8.98
CA GLY A 269 1.96 -15.79 -9.30
C GLY A 269 2.85 -15.18 -8.22
N ILE A 270 2.53 -15.35 -6.94
CA ILE A 270 3.38 -14.86 -5.83
C ILE A 270 4.70 -15.62 -5.77
N LYS A 271 4.70 -16.95 -5.95
CA LYS A 271 5.91 -17.79 -6.02
C LYS A 271 6.80 -17.33 -7.19
N TYR A 272 6.21 -17.05 -8.35
CA TYR A 272 6.91 -16.50 -9.52
C TYR A 272 7.51 -15.12 -9.26
N LEU A 273 6.70 -14.16 -8.77
CA LEU A 273 7.17 -12.80 -8.47
C LEU A 273 8.34 -12.83 -7.49
N PHE A 274 8.25 -13.62 -6.43
CA PHE A 274 9.34 -13.79 -5.46
C PHE A 274 10.61 -14.32 -6.13
N LYS A 275 10.48 -15.35 -6.97
CA LYS A 275 11.60 -15.95 -7.72
C LYS A 275 12.31 -14.93 -8.62
N VAL A 276 11.57 -14.03 -9.26
CA VAL A 276 12.16 -12.99 -10.13
C VAL A 276 12.59 -11.72 -9.37
N GLY A 277 12.54 -11.75 -8.03
CA GLY A 277 13.03 -10.68 -7.15
C GLY A 277 12.00 -9.61 -6.78
N ILE A 278 10.70 -9.84 -6.98
CA ILE A 278 9.62 -8.93 -6.58
C ILE A 278 8.80 -9.54 -5.44
N GLU A 279 8.79 -8.88 -4.30
CA GLU A 279 7.85 -9.17 -3.22
C GLU A 279 6.67 -8.20 -3.31
N HIS A 280 5.47 -8.71 -3.58
CA HIS A 280 4.26 -7.90 -3.60
C HIS A 280 3.86 -7.51 -2.18
N LYS A 281 3.94 -6.21 -1.84
CA LYS A 281 3.70 -5.72 -0.48
C LYS A 281 2.29 -5.17 -0.29
N ASP A 282 1.45 -5.16 -1.31
CA ASP A 282 0.02 -4.80 -1.18
C ASP A 282 -0.90 -5.96 -1.57
N ARG A 283 -0.65 -7.14 -0.99
CA ARG A 283 -1.49 -8.33 -1.22
C ARG A 283 -2.86 -8.14 -0.58
N LYS A 284 -3.89 -7.98 -1.42
CA LYS A 284 -5.29 -7.81 -1.02
C LYS A 284 -6.20 -8.24 -2.15
N LEU A 285 -7.45 -8.54 -1.81
CA LEU A 285 -8.44 -9.07 -2.75
C LEU A 285 -8.71 -8.13 -3.94
N ALA A 286 -8.68 -6.81 -3.72
CA ALA A 286 -8.86 -5.82 -4.78
C ALA A 286 -7.70 -5.74 -5.79
N ASN A 287 -6.56 -6.36 -5.47
CA ASN A 287 -5.38 -6.43 -6.35
C ASN A 287 -5.26 -7.79 -7.05
N TYR A 288 -6.32 -8.62 -6.97
CA TYR A 288 -6.45 -9.87 -7.69
C TYR A 288 -7.60 -9.72 -8.68
N LEU A 289 -7.26 -9.40 -9.92
CA LEU A 289 -8.23 -9.23 -10.99
C LEU A 289 -8.56 -10.59 -11.64
N LEU A 290 -9.71 -10.69 -12.29
CA LEU A 290 -10.19 -11.94 -12.88
C LEU A 290 -10.43 -11.80 -14.39
N ILE A 291 -10.05 -12.84 -15.13
CA ILE A 291 -10.39 -13.08 -16.53
C ILE A 291 -10.95 -14.50 -16.57
N GLY A 292 -12.28 -14.64 -16.54
CA GLY A 292 -12.91 -15.92 -16.21
C GLY A 292 -12.42 -16.45 -14.86
N ASP A 293 -11.97 -17.71 -14.84
CA ASP A 293 -11.44 -18.37 -13.64
C ASP A 293 -9.92 -18.19 -13.44
N VAL A 294 -9.27 -17.34 -14.24
CA VAL A 294 -7.85 -17.04 -14.15
C VAL A 294 -7.62 -15.72 -13.43
N VAL A 295 -6.88 -15.80 -12.32
CA VAL A 295 -6.50 -14.63 -11.53
C VAL A 295 -5.27 -13.93 -12.11
N ARG A 296 -5.26 -12.59 -12.07
CA ARG A 296 -4.15 -11.69 -12.40
C ARG A 296 -3.78 -10.84 -11.19
N ILE A 297 -2.58 -11.02 -10.65
CA ILE A 297 -2.03 -10.15 -9.60
C ILE A 297 -1.68 -8.80 -10.23
N CYS A 298 -2.24 -7.72 -9.68
CA CYS A 298 -2.04 -6.37 -10.18
C CYS A 298 -1.59 -5.40 -9.07
N ASP A 299 -1.36 -4.15 -9.49
CA ASP A 299 -0.95 -3.02 -8.64
C ASP A 299 0.42 -3.13 -7.95
N PHE A 300 1.47 -2.93 -8.74
CA PHE A 300 2.85 -2.89 -8.26
C PHE A 300 3.28 -1.53 -7.66
N GLY A 301 2.33 -0.68 -7.25
CA GLY A 301 2.62 0.61 -6.63
C GLY A 301 3.34 0.48 -5.27
N LEU A 302 3.22 -0.69 -4.63
CA LEU A 302 3.84 -1.00 -3.35
C LEU A 302 4.45 -2.42 -3.38
N VAL A 303 5.71 -2.49 -3.79
CA VAL A 303 6.51 -3.71 -3.85
C VAL A 303 7.85 -3.52 -3.13
N ARG A 304 8.46 -4.64 -2.75
CA ARG A 304 9.91 -4.68 -2.50
C ARG A 304 10.57 -5.38 -3.68
N GLU A 305 11.46 -4.68 -4.35
CA GLU A 305 12.19 -5.18 -5.51
C GLU A 305 13.65 -5.43 -5.10
N ASN A 306 14.08 -6.68 -5.15
CA ASN A 306 15.40 -7.12 -4.70
C ASN A 306 16.41 -7.22 -5.85
N SER A 307 15.94 -7.27 -7.10
CA SER A 307 16.75 -7.69 -8.25
C SER A 307 17.81 -6.69 -8.74
N GLY A 308 17.51 -5.39 -8.82
CA GLY A 308 18.39 -4.40 -9.47
C GLY A 308 17.79 -3.83 -10.74
N ARG A 309 16.92 -4.62 -11.38
CA ARG A 309 16.62 -4.50 -12.79
C ARG A 309 15.88 -3.20 -13.12
N LYS A 310 16.49 -2.41 -14.00
CA LYS A 310 15.90 -1.17 -14.50
C LYS A 310 14.66 -1.42 -15.36
N SER A 311 14.64 -2.51 -16.13
CA SER A 311 13.51 -2.97 -16.95
C SER A 311 12.20 -3.10 -16.18
N TYR A 312 12.23 -3.56 -14.92
CA TYR A 312 11.04 -3.63 -14.07
C TYR A 312 10.44 -2.24 -13.81
N ARG A 313 11.29 -1.22 -13.67
CA ARG A 313 10.86 0.19 -13.53
C ARG A 313 10.34 0.73 -14.85
N ASN A 314 11.06 0.45 -15.94
CA ASN A 314 10.71 0.88 -17.29
C ASN A 314 9.30 0.43 -17.68
N LEU A 315 8.93 -0.83 -17.41
CA LEU A 315 7.61 -1.38 -17.75
C LEU A 315 6.58 -1.28 -16.59
N GLY A 316 6.87 -0.50 -15.54
CA GLY A 316 5.88 -0.16 -14.50
C GLY A 316 5.60 -1.25 -13.45
N TYR A 317 6.46 -2.27 -13.30
CA TYR A 317 6.38 -3.30 -12.27
C TYR A 317 7.03 -2.91 -10.94
N THR A 318 7.73 -1.77 -10.87
CA THR A 318 8.25 -1.21 -9.61
C THR A 318 8.57 0.28 -9.77
N ARG A 319 8.28 1.08 -8.75
CA ARG A 319 8.51 2.55 -8.78
C ARG A 319 9.99 2.90 -8.66
N LYS A 320 10.39 4.03 -9.26
CA LYS A 320 11.71 4.65 -9.02
C LYS A 320 11.85 5.06 -7.55
N GLY A 321 13.07 4.95 -7.04
CA GLY A 321 13.44 5.35 -5.68
C GLY A 321 13.93 4.20 -4.82
N LYS A 322 14.98 4.46 -4.02
CA LYS A 322 15.67 3.42 -3.26
C LYS A 322 14.80 2.76 -2.19
N LYS A 323 13.72 3.41 -1.75
CA LYS A 323 12.81 2.86 -0.73
C LYS A 323 12.14 1.56 -1.14
N TYR A 324 11.89 1.35 -2.43
CA TYR A 324 11.29 0.11 -2.94
C TYR A 324 12.26 -1.08 -2.89
N ARG A 325 13.52 -0.87 -2.48
CA ARG A 325 14.49 -1.95 -2.22
C ARG A 325 14.39 -2.51 -0.80
N PHE A 326 13.77 -1.77 0.11
CA PHE A 326 13.77 -2.06 1.54
C PHE A 326 12.36 -1.99 2.11
N GLU A 327 11.83 -3.13 2.55
CA GLU A 327 10.46 -3.21 3.11
C GLU A 327 10.22 -2.21 4.27
N SER A 328 11.19 -2.05 5.16
CA SER A 328 11.11 -1.11 6.28
C SER A 328 11.15 0.37 5.87
N ALA A 329 11.35 0.69 4.59
CA ALA A 329 11.33 2.05 4.05
C ALA A 329 10.02 2.39 3.31
N LEU A 330 9.12 1.41 3.11
CA LEU A 330 7.87 1.58 2.37
C LEU A 330 6.88 2.46 3.13
N PHE A 331 6.71 2.21 4.43
CA PHE A 331 5.81 2.94 5.31
C PHE A 331 4.39 3.10 4.73
N ALA A 332 3.82 2.00 4.23
CA ALA A 332 2.49 1.95 3.66
C ALA A 332 1.91 0.54 3.75
N GLY A 333 0.59 0.43 3.71
CA GLY A 333 -0.10 -0.85 3.67
C GLY A 333 -1.61 -0.70 3.65
N THR A 334 -2.30 -1.82 3.55
CA THR A 334 -3.78 -1.88 3.56
C THR A 334 -4.29 -2.42 4.90
N PRO A 335 -5.29 -1.78 5.54
CA PRO A 335 -5.87 -2.30 6.78
C PRO A 335 -6.36 -3.74 6.59
N GLY A 336 -5.96 -4.61 7.50
CA GLY A 336 -6.29 -6.04 7.50
C GLY A 336 -5.34 -6.92 6.68
N PHE A 337 -4.52 -6.33 5.82
CA PHE A 337 -3.61 -7.05 4.92
C PHE A 337 -2.13 -6.70 5.15
N ALA A 338 -1.83 -5.53 5.75
CA ALA A 338 -0.46 -5.14 6.05
C ALA A 338 0.18 -6.00 7.16
N GLY A 339 1.48 -6.25 7.04
CA GLY A 339 2.34 -6.81 8.10
C GLY A 339 3.08 -5.74 8.91
N GLN A 340 3.57 -6.09 10.10
CA GLN A 340 4.22 -5.10 10.99
C GLN A 340 5.51 -4.51 10.39
N TRP A 341 6.28 -5.29 9.61
CA TRP A 341 7.49 -4.85 8.92
C TRP A 341 7.29 -3.67 7.97
N GLN A 342 6.17 -3.69 7.24
CA GLN A 342 5.80 -2.60 6.32
C GLN A 342 5.46 -1.30 7.05
N LEU A 343 5.05 -1.42 8.32
CA LEU A 343 4.61 -0.32 9.17
C LEU A 343 5.71 0.16 10.12
N GLY A 344 6.95 -0.34 9.96
CA GLY A 344 8.10 0.02 10.79
C GLY A 344 8.14 -0.65 12.17
N GLY A 345 7.37 -1.73 12.36
CA GLY A 345 7.53 -2.71 13.44
C GLY A 345 8.25 -3.97 12.94
N GLU A 346 8.33 -5.01 13.77
CA GLU A 346 9.16 -6.19 13.50
C GLU A 346 8.46 -7.54 13.75
N GLY A 347 7.15 -7.53 13.94
CA GLY A 347 6.37 -8.76 14.17
C GLY A 347 5.78 -9.36 12.89
N ASP A 348 4.61 -9.98 13.00
CA ASP A 348 4.13 -10.95 12.01
C ASP A 348 3.80 -10.37 10.62
N ASN A 349 4.04 -11.21 9.60
CA ASN A 349 3.53 -11.01 8.26
C ASN A 349 2.07 -11.48 8.18
N ASN A 350 1.23 -10.67 7.57
CA ASN A 350 -0.21 -10.89 7.56
C ASN A 350 -0.65 -11.44 6.19
N ASN A 351 -0.61 -12.77 6.02
CA ASN A 351 -0.99 -13.44 4.76
C ASN A 351 -2.42 -14.00 4.83
N ASN A 352 -3.44 -13.16 5.04
CA ASN A 352 -4.83 -13.65 5.15
C ASN A 352 -5.54 -13.76 3.81
N ASP A 353 -4.95 -13.30 2.73
CA ASP A 353 -5.60 -13.14 1.43
C ASP A 353 -6.17 -14.45 0.85
N ILE A 354 -5.42 -15.57 0.95
CA ILE A 354 -5.89 -16.88 0.49
C ILE A 354 -7.04 -17.43 1.35
N LEU A 355 -7.06 -17.13 2.66
CA LEU A 355 -8.14 -17.58 3.55
C LEU A 355 -9.52 -17.08 3.12
N TYR A 356 -9.60 -15.86 2.56
CA TYR A 356 -10.88 -15.29 2.11
C TYR A 356 -11.53 -16.12 0.99
N LEU A 357 -10.77 -16.93 0.24
CA LEU A 357 -11.31 -17.83 -0.79
C LEU A 357 -12.03 -19.05 -0.20
N PHE A 358 -11.87 -19.36 1.08
CA PHE A 358 -12.37 -20.62 1.66
C PHE A 358 -13.43 -20.42 2.73
N CYS A 359 -13.85 -19.17 2.91
CA CYS A 359 -14.92 -18.78 3.81
C CYS A 359 -15.92 -17.93 3.03
N ASP A 360 -17.17 -17.86 3.50
CA ASP A 360 -18.03 -16.75 3.10
C ASP A 360 -17.44 -15.43 3.61
N TRP A 361 -17.86 -14.34 2.97
CA TRP A 361 -17.32 -13.01 3.18
C TRP A 361 -17.28 -12.59 4.66
N ASN A 362 -18.39 -12.74 5.38
CA ASN A 362 -18.51 -12.33 6.78
C ASN A 362 -17.74 -13.26 7.73
N THR A 363 -17.71 -14.54 7.41
CA THR A 363 -16.96 -15.55 8.13
C THR A 363 -15.46 -15.26 8.07
N SER A 364 -14.92 -14.87 6.92
CA SER A 364 -13.49 -14.49 6.80
C SER A 364 -13.12 -13.41 7.81
N TRP A 365 -13.86 -12.30 7.86
CA TRP A 365 -13.60 -11.20 8.80
C TRP A 365 -13.79 -11.64 10.26
N SER A 366 -14.82 -12.44 10.53
CA SER A 366 -15.11 -12.93 11.88
C SER A 366 -14.00 -13.82 12.41
N LEU A 367 -13.48 -14.76 11.61
CA LEU A 367 -12.40 -15.66 12.03
C LEU A 367 -11.10 -14.89 12.36
N ILE A 368 -10.83 -13.80 11.63
CA ILE A 368 -9.58 -13.03 11.78
C ILE A 368 -9.67 -11.98 12.89
N TYR A 369 -10.84 -11.34 13.08
CA TYR A 369 -10.93 -10.11 13.90
C TYR A 369 -11.97 -10.16 15.01
N ARG A 370 -12.90 -11.12 15.03
CA ARG A 370 -13.88 -11.22 16.12
C ARG A 370 -13.22 -11.90 17.34
N PRO A 371 -13.18 -11.25 18.52
CA PRO A 371 -12.73 -11.92 19.73
C PRO A 371 -13.65 -13.09 20.08
N ILE A 372 -13.09 -14.22 20.50
CA ILE A 372 -13.85 -15.42 20.87
C ILE A 372 -13.38 -15.99 22.21
N ASN A 373 -14.24 -16.74 22.87
CA ASN A 373 -13.89 -17.58 24.02
C ASN A 373 -13.62 -19.04 23.60
N GLU A 374 -13.20 -19.88 24.55
CA GLU A 374 -12.83 -21.28 24.28
C GLU A 374 -14.02 -22.17 23.83
N ASN A 375 -15.23 -21.88 24.33
CA ASN A 375 -16.43 -22.60 23.89
C ASN A 375 -16.71 -22.30 22.41
N GLN A 376 -16.68 -21.03 22.02
CA GLN A 376 -16.83 -20.60 20.63
C GLN A 376 -15.72 -21.14 19.73
N ARG A 377 -14.47 -21.23 20.23
CA ARG A 377 -13.36 -21.86 19.49
C ARG A 377 -13.68 -23.32 19.18
N THR A 378 -14.14 -24.07 20.18
CA THR A 378 -14.51 -25.49 20.03
C THR A 378 -15.66 -25.68 19.03
N GLU A 379 -16.64 -24.76 19.00
CA GLU A 379 -17.71 -24.77 17.99
C GLU A 379 -17.20 -24.50 16.58
N ILE A 380 -16.35 -23.49 16.41
CA ILE A 380 -15.72 -23.17 15.12
C ILE A 380 -14.87 -24.34 14.64
N ASP A 381 -14.11 -25.00 15.51
CA ASP A 381 -13.30 -26.18 15.16
C ASP A 381 -14.15 -27.33 14.60
N LYS A 382 -15.35 -27.55 15.15
CA LYS A 382 -16.28 -28.55 14.61
C LYS A 382 -16.73 -28.17 13.20
N ILE A 383 -17.06 -26.90 12.97
CA ILE A 383 -17.47 -26.41 11.64
C ILE A 383 -16.33 -26.58 10.62
N VAL A 384 -15.12 -26.15 10.96
CA VAL A 384 -13.93 -26.26 10.11
C VAL A 384 -13.63 -27.73 9.76
N LYS A 385 -13.67 -28.63 10.76
CA LYS A 385 -13.48 -30.07 10.54
C LYS A 385 -14.56 -30.68 9.65
N ASN A 386 -15.81 -30.25 9.80
CA ASN A 386 -16.91 -30.70 8.95
C ASN A 386 -16.76 -30.24 7.49
N CYS A 387 -15.99 -29.19 7.22
CA CYS A 387 -15.61 -28.76 5.88
C CYS A 387 -14.41 -29.55 5.30
N GLY A 388 -13.86 -30.53 6.03
CA GLY A 388 -12.75 -31.38 5.56
C GLY A 388 -11.36 -30.86 5.93
N VAL A 389 -11.26 -29.74 6.65
CA VAL A 389 -9.96 -29.13 7.00
C VAL A 389 -9.65 -29.38 8.48
N ARG A 390 -8.44 -29.88 8.78
CA ARG A 390 -8.02 -30.13 10.18
C ARG A 390 -7.74 -28.85 10.96
N ASN A 391 -7.07 -27.89 10.33
CA ASN A 391 -6.71 -26.58 10.88
C ASN A 391 -6.58 -25.56 9.74
N LEU A 392 -7.06 -24.33 9.94
CA LEU A 392 -6.93 -23.21 9.00
C LEU A 392 -5.54 -22.56 9.01
N LYS A 393 -4.77 -22.80 10.08
CA LYS A 393 -3.38 -22.37 10.23
C LYS A 393 -2.54 -23.59 10.56
N ASP A 394 -1.98 -24.24 9.54
CA ASP A 394 -0.99 -25.27 9.81
C ASP A 394 0.26 -24.61 10.41
N GLU A 395 0.52 -24.89 11.69
CA GLU A 395 1.68 -24.36 12.42
C GLU A 395 3.01 -24.86 11.83
N ASN A 396 3.00 -25.95 11.07
CA ASN A 396 4.19 -26.56 10.47
C ASN A 396 4.51 -26.04 9.06
N TYR A 397 3.55 -25.46 8.35
CA TYR A 397 3.69 -24.97 6.97
C TYR A 397 3.31 -23.49 6.92
N ALA A 398 4.13 -22.64 7.54
CA ALA A 398 3.86 -21.22 7.74
C ALA A 398 3.61 -20.37 6.46
N LYS A 399 3.56 -20.97 5.26
CA LYS A 399 3.41 -20.24 3.98
C LYS A 399 2.67 -20.97 2.86
N ASP A 400 2.29 -22.24 2.98
CA ASP A 400 1.62 -22.97 1.89
C ASP A 400 0.23 -23.44 2.30
N TYR A 401 -0.79 -22.99 1.55
CA TYR A 401 -2.19 -23.30 1.79
C TYR A 401 -2.64 -24.60 1.10
N ASP A 402 -1.71 -25.36 0.51
CA ASP A 402 -1.97 -26.55 -0.30
C ASP A 402 -2.85 -27.57 0.45
N HIS A 403 -2.53 -27.87 1.71
CA HIS A 403 -3.36 -28.78 2.52
C HIS A 403 -4.82 -28.28 2.63
N MET A 404 -5.04 -26.98 2.82
CA MET A 404 -6.41 -26.44 2.90
C MET A 404 -7.10 -26.52 1.54
N ILE A 405 -6.40 -26.14 0.46
CA ILE A 405 -6.92 -26.15 -0.92
C ILE A 405 -7.31 -27.57 -1.34
N ASP A 406 -6.49 -28.56 -1.00
CA ASP A 406 -6.68 -29.95 -1.42
C ASP A 406 -7.77 -30.67 -0.61
N ASN A 407 -7.91 -30.35 0.69
CA ASN A 407 -8.81 -31.08 1.59
C ASN A 407 -10.16 -30.40 1.82
N ILE A 408 -10.31 -29.11 1.52
CA ILE A 408 -11.58 -28.42 1.74
C ILE A 408 -12.66 -28.94 0.77
N THR A 409 -13.81 -29.26 1.34
CA THR A 409 -14.96 -29.84 0.62
C THR A 409 -16.13 -28.88 0.50
N LYS A 410 -16.18 -27.83 1.33
CA LYS A 410 -17.25 -26.81 1.36
C LYS A 410 -16.69 -25.47 1.82
N ILE A 411 -17.27 -24.38 1.33
CA ILE A 411 -17.02 -23.03 1.85
C ILE A 411 -17.38 -23.01 3.35
N ILE A 412 -16.50 -22.44 4.17
CA ILE A 412 -16.70 -22.34 5.61
C ILE A 412 -17.63 -21.17 5.91
N SER A 413 -18.72 -21.48 6.61
CA SER A 413 -19.70 -20.47 7.02
C SER A 413 -20.05 -20.58 8.49
N LEU A 414 -19.92 -19.48 9.22
CA LEU A 414 -20.28 -19.38 10.62
C LEU A 414 -21.70 -18.81 10.76
N PRO A 415 -22.61 -19.48 11.49
CA PRO A 415 -24.00 -19.02 11.65
C PRO A 415 -24.09 -17.66 12.37
N ASN A 416 -23.09 -17.33 13.18
CA ASN A 416 -23.05 -16.09 13.97
C ASN A 416 -22.02 -15.09 13.41
N ALA A 417 -21.64 -15.17 12.13
CA ALA A 417 -20.68 -14.22 11.55
C ALA A 417 -21.21 -12.78 11.66
N SER A 418 -20.33 -11.84 12.05
CA SER A 418 -20.73 -10.46 12.34
C SER A 418 -20.50 -9.54 11.15
N ASP A 419 -21.55 -8.86 10.70
CA ASP A 419 -21.45 -7.82 9.67
C ASP A 419 -20.65 -6.58 10.14
N SER A 420 -20.60 -6.34 11.46
CA SER A 420 -20.06 -5.10 12.05
C SER A 420 -18.58 -4.84 11.77
N ILE A 421 -17.80 -5.87 11.45
CA ILE A 421 -16.37 -5.75 11.15
C ILE A 421 -16.15 -5.34 9.69
N CYS A 422 -17.16 -5.52 8.83
CA CYS A 422 -17.03 -5.51 7.38
C CYS A 422 -17.68 -4.29 6.67
N LEU A 423 -18.08 -3.26 7.41
CA LEU A 423 -19.06 -2.28 6.91
C LEU A 423 -18.54 -1.20 5.94
N ASP A 424 -17.24 -1.07 5.67
CA ASP A 424 -16.71 0.13 4.98
C ASP A 424 -16.09 -0.15 3.60
N SER A 425 -16.52 0.62 2.59
CA SER A 425 -16.02 0.55 1.20
C SER A 425 -14.53 0.90 1.06
N ASN A 426 -13.98 1.65 2.00
CA ASN A 426 -12.60 2.11 2.02
C ASN A 426 -11.68 1.25 2.91
N LEU A 427 -12.21 0.28 3.68
CA LEU A 427 -11.42 -0.52 4.63
C LEU A 427 -10.19 -1.19 3.98
N THR A 428 -10.30 -1.57 2.71
CA THR A 428 -9.25 -2.27 1.96
C THR A 428 -8.47 -1.36 1.01
N LYS A 429 -8.55 -0.03 1.20
CA LYS A 429 -7.71 0.92 0.47
C LYS A 429 -6.34 1.05 1.13
N SER A 430 -5.29 1.08 0.32
CA SER A 430 -3.91 1.23 0.78
C SER A 430 -3.67 2.65 1.28
N TYR A 431 -2.88 2.79 2.35
CA TYR A 431 -2.63 4.08 2.97
C TYR A 431 -1.14 4.32 3.20
N GLN A 432 -0.67 5.51 2.81
CA GLN A 432 0.71 5.97 3.02
C GLN A 432 0.84 6.59 4.42
N MET A 433 1.80 6.11 5.24
CA MET A 433 1.97 6.57 6.63
C MET A 433 2.44 8.01 6.75
N SER A 434 3.13 8.54 5.74
CA SER A 434 3.48 9.96 5.70
C SER A 434 2.23 10.83 5.80
N ASN A 435 1.13 10.43 5.13
CA ASN A 435 -0.18 11.08 5.26
C ASN A 435 -0.80 10.86 6.65
N PHE A 436 -0.57 9.72 7.29
CA PHE A 436 -1.03 9.46 8.67
C PHE A 436 -0.40 10.43 9.67
N LYS A 437 0.94 10.59 9.63
CA LYS A 437 1.67 11.47 10.53
C LYS A 437 1.27 12.93 10.41
N GLN A 438 0.94 13.37 9.19
CA GLN A 438 0.38 14.70 8.94
C GLN A 438 -0.96 14.90 9.66
N LYS A 439 -1.82 13.88 9.56
CA LYS A 439 -3.13 13.86 10.22
C LYS A 439 -3.00 13.84 11.74
N MET A 440 -2.03 13.08 12.26
CA MET A 440 -1.72 13.01 13.69
C MET A 440 -1.03 14.26 14.25
N THR A 441 -0.17 14.96 13.51
CA THR A 441 0.52 16.17 14.02
C THR A 441 -0.48 17.29 14.37
N LYS A 442 -1.67 17.30 13.75
CA LYS A 442 -2.78 18.17 14.16
C LYS A 442 -3.38 17.77 15.52
N CYS A 443 -3.30 16.49 15.90
CA CYS A 443 -3.76 15.95 17.17
C CYS A 443 -2.66 15.93 18.27
N VAL A 444 -1.38 15.82 17.90
CA VAL A 444 -0.25 15.47 18.78
C VAL A 444 0.60 16.67 19.22
N ASN A 445 0.12 17.91 19.06
CA ASN A 445 0.76 19.06 19.72
C ASN A 445 0.70 19.03 21.26
N ALA A 446 0.27 17.91 21.84
CA ALA A 446 0.40 17.61 23.24
C ALA A 446 0.96 16.18 23.37
N GLU A 447 2.18 16.04 23.89
CA GLU A 447 2.26 15.17 25.07
C GLU A 447 1.07 15.61 25.93
N PHE A 448 0.14 14.71 26.26
CA PHE A 448 -1.19 14.94 26.88
C PHE A 448 -1.22 15.83 28.15
N ARG A 449 -0.14 16.56 28.45
CA ARG A 449 0.03 17.61 29.44
C ARG A 449 -0.73 18.90 29.13
N ASN A 450 -1.12 19.20 27.89
CA ASN A 450 -1.90 20.39 27.55
C ASN A 450 -2.85 20.16 26.37
N LEU A 451 -3.95 19.45 26.60
CA LEU A 451 -5.06 19.39 25.66
C LEU A 451 -5.89 20.67 25.77
N THR A 452 -5.80 21.57 24.78
CA THR A 452 -6.78 22.65 24.66
C THR A 452 -8.13 22.08 24.21
N LYS A 453 -9.21 22.74 24.64
CA LYS A 453 -10.62 22.35 24.50
C LYS A 453 -11.06 21.98 23.05
N ASN A 454 -10.29 22.38 22.04
CA ASN A 454 -10.60 22.15 20.62
C ASN A 454 -10.00 20.86 20.03
N THR A 455 -8.98 20.26 20.64
CA THR A 455 -8.32 19.02 20.14
C THR A 455 -9.04 17.76 20.63
N LEU A 456 -9.88 17.89 21.66
CA LEU A 456 -10.63 16.79 22.30
C LEU A 456 -12.04 16.57 21.75
N ASP A 457 -12.57 17.46 20.91
CA ASP A 457 -13.90 17.26 20.32
C ASP A 457 -13.83 16.32 19.11
N GLN A 458 -13.15 15.18 19.26
CA GLN A 458 -13.19 14.06 18.33
C GLN A 458 -14.41 13.15 18.58
N LYS A 459 -15.43 13.66 19.29
CA LYS A 459 -16.70 12.97 19.48
C LYS A 459 -17.25 12.66 18.09
N SER A 460 -17.48 11.37 17.83
CA SER A 460 -17.94 10.90 16.53
C SER A 460 -16.93 11.02 15.38
N SER A 461 -15.64 10.70 15.64
CA SER A 461 -14.64 10.40 14.59
C SER A 461 -14.23 8.92 14.58
N ASN A 462 -13.84 8.42 13.41
CA ASN A 462 -13.37 7.04 13.21
C ASN A 462 -12.19 6.61 14.10
N LEU A 463 -11.38 7.56 14.59
CA LEU A 463 -10.19 7.28 15.41
C LEU A 463 -10.35 7.56 16.89
N CYS A 464 -11.49 8.08 17.36
CA CYS A 464 -11.65 8.46 18.76
C CYS A 464 -11.34 7.29 19.72
N VAL A 465 -11.87 6.11 19.41
CA VAL A 465 -11.64 4.88 20.17
C VAL A 465 -10.19 4.39 20.02
N PRO A 466 -9.64 4.16 18.81
CA PRO A 466 -8.23 3.77 18.64
C PRO A 466 -7.20 4.69 19.30
N ILE A 467 -7.39 6.01 19.23
CA ILE A 467 -6.53 7.01 19.88
C ILE A 467 -6.61 6.86 21.40
N SER A 468 -7.82 6.79 21.96
CA SER A 468 -8.03 6.64 23.40
C SER A 468 -7.37 5.37 23.93
N VAL A 469 -7.57 4.26 23.23
CA VAL A 469 -6.99 2.96 23.54
C VAL A 469 -5.46 2.97 23.42
N THR A 470 -4.91 3.63 22.39
CA THR A 470 -3.45 3.81 22.26
C THR A 470 -2.87 4.58 23.46
N THR A 471 -3.53 5.65 23.88
CA THR A 471 -3.12 6.43 25.06
C THR A 471 -3.15 5.58 26.31
N LEU A 472 -4.22 4.80 26.51
CA LEU A 472 -4.35 3.88 27.64
C LEU A 472 -3.23 2.84 27.65
N LEU A 473 -2.95 2.19 26.52
CA LEU A 473 -1.86 1.21 26.41
C LEU A 473 -0.50 1.83 26.71
N ARG A 474 -0.20 3.03 26.22
CA ARG A 474 1.05 3.72 26.55
C ARG A 474 1.16 4.10 28.02
N TYR A 475 0.06 4.50 28.62
CA TYR A 475 0.02 4.78 30.06
C TYR A 475 0.28 3.50 30.87
N ALA A 476 -0.39 2.40 30.53
CA ALA A 476 -0.16 1.10 31.17
C ALA A 476 1.29 0.63 30.97
N MET A 477 1.80 0.72 29.74
CA MET A 477 3.20 0.41 29.43
C MET A 477 4.17 1.21 30.30
N LYS A 478 3.95 2.51 30.49
CA LYS A 478 4.87 3.34 31.28
C LYS A 478 4.84 3.04 32.78
N ASN A 479 3.69 2.67 33.33
CA ASN A 479 3.48 2.64 34.79
C ASN A 479 3.43 1.22 35.39
N ASP A 480 3.01 0.22 34.62
CA ASP A 480 2.72 -1.13 35.13
C ASP A 480 3.80 -2.14 34.74
N VAL A 481 4.29 -2.06 33.50
CA VAL A 481 5.43 -2.86 33.03
C VAL A 481 6.66 -1.97 33.08
N ASN A 482 7.73 -2.38 33.75
CA ASN A 482 8.98 -1.62 33.81
C ASN A 482 9.57 -1.47 32.40
N PHE A 483 9.14 -0.42 31.69
CA PHE A 483 9.16 -0.31 30.24
C PHE A 483 10.30 0.60 29.77
N ASP A 484 11.28 -0.01 29.13
CA ASP A 484 12.45 0.66 28.55
C ASP A 484 12.39 0.59 27.02
N ASP A 485 11.89 1.65 26.38
CA ASP A 485 11.80 1.77 24.91
C ASP A 485 12.98 2.56 24.31
N LYS A 486 14.20 2.17 24.68
CA LYS A 486 15.45 2.72 24.11
C LYS A 486 15.44 2.78 22.58
N ASN A 487 14.79 1.81 21.93
CA ASN A 487 14.76 1.68 20.47
C ASN A 487 13.53 2.33 19.80
N LYS A 488 12.65 3.00 20.55
CA LYS A 488 11.44 3.68 20.02
C LYS A 488 10.56 2.74 19.19
N ASN A 489 10.37 1.51 19.65
CA ASN A 489 9.53 0.49 19.04
C ASN A 489 8.04 0.63 19.42
N TYR A 490 7.71 1.40 20.45
CA TYR A 490 6.32 1.57 20.92
C TYR A 490 5.92 3.04 21.00
N THR A 491 6.26 3.79 19.95
CA THR A 491 5.74 5.15 19.80
C THR A 491 4.22 5.12 19.64
N PHE A 492 3.58 6.25 19.96
CA PHE A 492 2.14 6.40 19.76
C PHE A 492 1.71 6.05 18.32
N GLU A 493 2.48 6.52 17.33
CA GLU A 493 2.25 6.24 15.91
C GLU A 493 2.27 4.73 15.62
N LYS A 494 3.29 4.02 16.10
CA LYS A 494 3.43 2.57 15.86
C LYS A 494 2.30 1.76 16.50
N ILE A 495 1.95 2.05 17.75
CA ILE A 495 0.84 1.34 18.45
C ILE A 495 -0.49 1.62 17.75
N LEU A 496 -0.81 2.88 17.47
CA LEU A 496 -2.08 3.24 16.82
C LEU A 496 -2.21 2.58 15.45
N MET A 497 -1.11 2.49 14.71
CA MET A 497 -1.08 1.79 13.44
C MET A 497 -1.24 0.29 13.55
N THR A 498 -0.55 -0.36 14.48
CA THR A 498 -0.76 -1.78 14.77
C THR A 498 -2.23 -2.04 15.12
N LEU A 499 -2.85 -1.14 15.90
CA LEU A 499 -4.25 -1.25 16.26
C LEU A 499 -5.19 -1.12 15.05
N THR A 500 -5.02 -0.06 14.24
CA THR A 500 -5.92 0.28 13.12
C THR A 500 -5.65 -0.47 11.82
N MET A 501 -4.48 -1.08 11.66
CA MET A 501 -4.13 -1.84 10.46
C MET A 501 -4.15 -3.36 10.68
N ILE A 502 -3.95 -3.85 11.91
CA ILE A 502 -3.69 -5.28 12.17
C ILE A 502 -4.64 -5.87 13.21
N VAL A 503 -4.76 -5.24 14.38
CA VAL A 503 -5.55 -5.80 15.51
C VAL A 503 -7.03 -5.71 15.22
N TYR A 504 -7.49 -4.53 14.81
CA TYR A 504 -8.87 -4.25 14.49
C TYR A 504 -8.92 -3.25 13.32
N PRO A 505 -8.80 -3.75 12.07
CA PRO A 505 -8.62 -2.92 10.89
C PRO A 505 -9.70 -1.87 10.72
N ARG A 506 -9.29 -0.66 10.31
CA ARG A 506 -10.17 0.48 10.04
C ARG A 506 -9.66 1.27 8.84
N SER A 507 -10.56 1.87 8.07
CA SER A 507 -10.12 2.77 7.02
C SER A 507 -9.48 4.02 7.65
N LEU A 508 -8.30 4.37 7.16
CA LEU A 508 -7.67 5.66 7.44
C LEU A 508 -7.99 6.69 6.33
N ALA A 509 -8.75 6.30 5.31
CA ALA A 509 -9.30 7.22 4.32
C ALA A 509 -10.46 8.02 4.94
N GLY A 510 -10.59 9.30 4.57
CA GLY A 510 -11.71 10.14 5.02
C GLY A 510 -11.57 10.74 6.43
N LEU A 511 -10.49 10.47 7.15
CA LEU A 511 -10.22 10.97 8.51
C LEU A 511 -10.67 12.42 8.73
N ASN A 512 -11.76 12.58 9.48
CA ASN A 512 -12.28 13.87 9.82
C ASN A 512 -11.53 14.51 11.00
N LEU A 513 -10.57 15.37 10.69
CA LEU A 513 -9.79 16.10 11.68
C LEU A 513 -10.38 17.47 12.01
N ASN A 514 -11.54 17.82 11.44
CA ASN A 514 -12.23 19.06 11.74
C ASN A 514 -13.55 18.74 12.46
N PRO A 515 -13.67 19.00 13.78
CA PRO A 515 -14.91 18.74 14.51
C PRO A 515 -16.12 19.52 13.97
N LYS A 516 -15.91 20.49 13.06
CA LYS A 516 -16.95 21.29 12.41
C LYS A 516 -17.41 20.77 11.04
N LYS A 517 -16.84 19.66 10.54
CA LYS A 517 -17.32 18.99 9.32
C LYS A 517 -17.89 17.64 9.73
N GLU A 518 -18.97 17.19 9.13
CA GLU A 518 -19.43 15.81 9.32
C GLU A 518 -18.55 14.85 8.53
N GLU A 519 -18.22 13.69 9.12
CA GLU A 519 -17.48 12.63 8.44
C GLU A 519 -18.43 11.91 7.46
N LYS A 520 -18.05 11.83 6.18
CA LYS A 520 -18.90 11.20 5.15
C LYS A 520 -19.03 9.68 5.35
N ASP A 521 -17.98 9.04 5.87
CA ASP A 521 -17.86 7.59 6.01
C ASP A 521 -17.54 7.22 7.48
N TYR A 522 -18.49 7.45 8.40
CA TYR A 522 -18.29 7.17 9.83
C TYR A 522 -18.38 5.67 10.16
N GLN A 523 -17.28 5.12 10.67
CA GLN A 523 -17.13 3.79 11.25
C GLN A 523 -17.43 3.84 12.74
N LYS A 524 -18.68 3.49 13.09
CA LYS A 524 -19.07 3.33 14.49
C LYS A 524 -18.15 2.32 15.17
N ASN A 525 -17.52 2.74 16.27
CA ASN A 525 -16.71 1.87 17.09
C ASN A 525 -17.13 2.01 18.55
N ASP A 526 -17.14 0.87 19.22
CA ASP A 526 -17.39 0.79 20.65
C ASP A 526 -16.08 0.49 21.37
N ILE A 527 -15.81 1.23 22.45
CA ILE A 527 -14.57 1.10 23.21
C ILE A 527 -14.45 -0.28 23.84
N GLU A 528 -15.55 -0.89 24.27
CA GLU A 528 -15.55 -2.23 24.87
C GLU A 528 -15.10 -3.24 23.81
N THR A 529 -15.64 -3.18 22.59
CA THR A 529 -15.24 -4.08 21.49
C THR A 529 -13.74 -4.03 21.21
N MET A 530 -13.15 -2.83 21.16
CA MET A 530 -11.71 -2.70 20.90
C MET A 530 -10.86 -3.19 22.07
N LEU A 531 -11.26 -2.91 23.32
CA LEU A 531 -10.59 -3.42 24.52
C LEU A 531 -10.70 -4.95 24.62
N GLU A 532 -11.86 -5.51 24.31
CA GLU A 532 -12.06 -6.96 24.24
C GLU A 532 -11.13 -7.58 23.19
N ARG A 533 -11.02 -6.99 22.00
CA ARG A 533 -10.10 -7.47 20.96
C ARG A 533 -8.63 -7.37 21.39
N ILE A 534 -8.28 -6.39 22.21
CA ILE A 534 -6.93 -6.29 22.79
C ILE A 534 -6.64 -7.44 23.75
N CYS A 535 -7.59 -7.79 24.61
CA CYS A 535 -7.40 -8.82 25.63
C CYS A 535 -7.59 -10.24 25.08
N LYS A 536 -8.52 -10.44 24.14
CA LYS A 536 -8.94 -11.77 23.67
C LYS A 536 -8.29 -12.14 22.34
N LYS A 537 -8.01 -13.44 22.18
CA LYS A 537 -7.66 -14.03 20.90
C LYS A 537 -8.89 -14.07 19.98
N THR A 538 -8.62 -14.14 18.69
CA THR A 538 -9.62 -14.51 17.68
C THR A 538 -9.43 -15.98 17.33
N TYR A 539 -10.18 -16.52 16.37
CA TYR A 539 -9.92 -17.88 15.93
C TYR A 539 -8.50 -18.00 15.36
N LEU A 540 -8.10 -17.02 14.55
CA LEU A 540 -6.87 -17.07 13.76
C LEU A 540 -5.72 -16.21 14.30
N LYS A 541 -5.98 -15.22 15.15
CA LYS A 541 -4.94 -14.29 15.61
C LYS A 541 -4.84 -14.26 17.13
N ASP A 542 -3.62 -14.04 17.59
CA ASP A 542 -3.30 -13.69 18.97
C ASP A 542 -4.09 -12.46 19.44
N SER A 543 -4.09 -12.24 20.76
CA SER A 543 -4.69 -11.06 21.37
C SER A 543 -4.03 -9.78 20.85
N GLY A 544 -4.79 -8.69 20.80
CA GLY A 544 -4.23 -7.43 20.31
C GLY A 544 -3.05 -6.94 21.15
N TRP A 545 -3.07 -7.20 22.46
CA TRP A 545 -1.94 -6.95 23.35
C TRP A 545 -0.69 -7.70 22.90
N GLU A 546 -0.81 -8.99 22.62
CA GLU A 546 0.32 -9.82 22.20
C GLU A 546 0.91 -9.37 20.86
N ILE A 547 0.06 -8.96 19.91
CA ILE A 547 0.48 -8.39 18.63
C ILE A 547 1.24 -7.07 18.83
N VAL A 548 0.75 -6.19 19.70
CA VAL A 548 1.43 -4.93 20.04
C VAL A 548 2.74 -5.21 20.78
N ARG A 549 2.77 -6.15 21.73
CA ARG A 549 3.92 -6.53 22.53
C ARG A 549 5.07 -7.13 21.71
N LYS A 550 4.77 -7.80 20.61
CA LYS A 550 5.76 -8.42 19.71
C LYS A 550 6.32 -7.45 18.66
N GLN A 551 5.91 -6.18 18.64
CA GLN A 551 6.25 -5.27 17.53
C GLN A 551 7.72 -4.79 17.49
N GLY A 552 8.56 -5.08 18.50
CA GLY A 552 9.96 -4.63 18.56
C GLY A 552 10.99 -5.74 18.86
N PHE A 553 12.24 -5.53 18.42
CA PHE A 553 13.32 -6.53 18.44
C PHE A 553 13.78 -6.94 19.85
N GLY A 554 14.08 -8.23 20.01
CA GLY A 554 15.14 -8.72 20.91
C GLY A 554 14.89 -8.65 22.41
N ALA A 555 13.86 -7.95 22.87
CA ALA A 555 13.33 -8.04 24.22
C ALA A 555 11.87 -7.61 24.16
N GLY A 556 10.99 -8.55 23.81
CA GLY A 556 9.56 -8.33 24.04
C GLY A 556 9.36 -7.87 25.48
N LEU A 557 8.38 -7.02 25.72
CA LEU A 557 8.04 -6.63 27.09
C LEU A 557 7.93 -7.88 27.95
N ARG A 558 8.39 -7.79 29.21
CA ARG A 558 8.21 -8.85 30.19
C ARG A 558 6.79 -9.39 30.07
N PHE A 559 6.65 -10.71 30.14
CA PHE A 559 5.34 -11.35 30.06
C PHE A 559 4.39 -10.66 31.04
N SER A 560 3.32 -10.10 30.49
CA SER A 560 2.32 -9.31 31.21
C SER A 560 0.98 -9.65 30.60
N GLU A 561 0.03 -9.98 31.46
CA GLU A 561 -1.34 -10.30 31.07
C GLU A 561 -2.16 -9.01 31.03
N CYS A 562 -3.01 -8.87 30.03
CA CYS A 562 -3.91 -7.74 29.88
C CYS A 562 -5.35 -8.24 30.04
N GLU A 563 -6.01 -7.84 31.13
CA GLU A 563 -7.41 -8.20 31.40
C GLU A 563 -8.30 -6.93 31.39
N PHE A 564 -9.40 -6.99 30.65
CA PHE A 564 -10.43 -5.96 30.69
C PHE A 564 -11.61 -6.44 31.56
N LYS A 565 -11.87 -5.73 32.66
CA LYS A 565 -13.07 -5.92 33.50
C LYS A 565 -13.98 -4.72 33.35
N LYS A 566 -15.23 -4.96 32.97
CA LYS A 566 -16.26 -3.92 32.98
C LYS A 566 -16.48 -3.51 34.44
N GLY A 567 -16.16 -2.26 34.76
CA GLY A 567 -16.41 -1.74 36.09
C GLY A 567 -17.90 -1.77 36.42
N ILE A 568 -18.25 -2.11 37.66
CA ILE A 568 -19.60 -1.84 38.16
C ILE A 568 -19.72 -0.31 38.17
N CYS A 569 -20.72 0.24 37.48
CA CYS A 569 -21.04 1.65 37.60
C CYS A 569 -21.31 1.94 39.08
N LEU A 570 -20.40 2.62 39.76
CA LEU A 570 -20.67 3.18 41.07
C LEU A 570 -21.57 4.40 40.86
N SER A 571 -22.82 4.14 40.49
CA SER A 571 -23.89 5.13 40.55
C SER A 571 -24.24 5.32 42.03
N LYS A 572 -23.39 6.06 42.75
CA LYS A 572 -23.61 6.80 44.00
C LYS A 572 -22.27 7.14 44.65
N ILE A 573 -21.81 8.37 44.45
CA ILE A 573 -21.34 9.24 45.54
C ILE A 573 -22.02 10.59 45.33
#